data_AF-A0A817P554-F1
#
_entry.id   AF-A0A817P554-F1
#
_cell.length_a   1.000
_cell.length_b   1.000
_cell.length_c   1.000
_cell.angle_alpha   90.00
_cell.angle_beta   90.00
_cell.angle_gamma   90.00
#
_symmetry.space_group_name_H-M   'P 1'
#
loop_
_entity.id
_entity.type
_entity.pdbx_description
1 polymer ?
#
loop_
_entity_poly.entity_id
_entity_poly.type
_entity_poly.pdbx_seq_one_letter_code
_entity_poly.pdbx_strand_id
1 'polypeptide(L)'
;MDETTDISRYEQVSLVIRYTDGQFHVYERASSTTGDVGQCFDGTSAMRGTYKGVAERLIQIVPTALYIHCNKHILNLCLIDVAQAVVPIRNNFGVMKSLYNLIEGSAKRHKDFEDIQKEVCLVPIPLKQLGNTRWTCRFESLKVILKQYSEIIADLQEMEVAD
;
A
#
# COMPACT_ATOMS: atom_id res chain seq x y z
N MET A 1 -3.13 -10.85 9.73
CA MET A 1 -2.78 -11.61 8.51
C MET A 1 -2.00 -10.66 7.61
N ASP A 2 -0.76 -11.03 7.26
CA ASP A 2 0.06 -10.34 6.26
C ASP A 2 0.30 -11.39 5.18
N GLU A 3 -0.19 -11.16 3.96
CA GLU A 3 0.04 -12.04 2.83
C GLU A 3 1.41 -11.71 2.25
N THR A 4 2.40 -12.56 2.52
CA THR A 4 3.72 -12.47 1.88
C THR A 4 3.70 -13.35 0.66
N THR A 5 3.95 -12.77 -0.52
CA THR A 5 4.04 -13.54 -1.77
C THR A 5 5.30 -14.39 -1.75
N ASP A 6 5.14 -15.71 -1.73
CA ASP A 6 6.22 -16.70 -1.77
C ASP A 6 6.63 -17.02 -3.22
N ILE A 7 7.93 -17.25 -3.43
CA ILE A 7 8.58 -17.57 -4.71
C ILE A 7 8.11 -18.96 -5.22
N SER A 8 7.52 -19.78 -4.35
CA SER A 8 7.06 -21.15 -4.66
C SER A 8 5.71 -21.26 -5.42
N ARG A 9 5.02 -20.15 -5.70
CA ARG A 9 3.64 -20.11 -6.25
C ARG A 9 2.56 -20.78 -5.38
N TYR A 10 2.87 -21.15 -4.14
CA TYR A 10 1.89 -21.59 -3.16
C TYR A 10 1.54 -20.41 -2.25
N GLU A 11 0.24 -20.10 -2.13
CA GLU A 11 -0.23 -19.10 -1.18
C GLU A 11 -0.05 -19.64 0.24
N GLN A 12 0.80 -18.98 1.03
CA GLN A 12 1.01 -19.30 2.44
C GLN A 12 0.17 -18.37 3.31
N VAL A 13 -0.61 -18.94 4.23
CA VAL A 13 -1.40 -18.18 5.22
C VAL A 13 -0.88 -18.50 6.62
N SER A 14 -0.41 -17.48 7.33
CA SER A 14 -0.06 -17.58 8.74
C SER A 14 -1.23 -17.11 9.61
N LEU A 15 -1.75 -18.01 10.45
CA LEU A 15 -2.77 -17.70 11.45
C LEU A 15 -2.08 -17.46 12.80
N VAL A 16 -2.17 -16.21 13.28
CA VAL A 16 -1.67 -15.82 14.60
C VAL A 16 -2.87 -15.61 15.51
N ILE A 17 -3.00 -16.42 16.56
CA ILE A 17 -4.01 -16.22 17.59
C ILE A 17 -3.39 -15.36 18.68
N ARG A 18 -4.00 -14.20 18.93
CA ARG A 18 -3.72 -13.38 20.11
C ARG A 18 -4.90 -13.44 21.06
N TYR A 19 -4.63 -13.66 22.33
CA TYR A 19 -5.63 -13.61 23.40
C TYR A 19 -5.08 -12.80 24.57
N THR A 20 -5.98 -12.29 25.41
CA THR A 20 -5.63 -11.54 26.63
C THR A 20 -6.10 -12.28 27.87
N ASP A 21 -5.34 -12.19 28.96
CA ASP A 21 -5.83 -12.60 30.28
C ASP A 21 -6.74 -11.52 30.89
N GLY A 22 -7.29 -11.79 32.09
CA GLY A 22 -8.10 -10.83 32.84
C GLY A 22 -7.34 -9.58 33.34
N GLN A 23 -6.04 -9.47 33.04
CA GLN A 23 -5.16 -8.34 33.35
C GLN A 23 -4.69 -7.62 32.06
N PHE A 24 -5.26 -7.97 30.90
CA PHE A 24 -4.92 -7.43 29.58
C PHE A 24 -3.50 -7.75 29.08
N HIS A 25 -2.82 -8.77 29.62
CA HIS A 25 -1.57 -9.25 29.04
C HIS A 25 -1.85 -10.00 27.74
N VAL A 26 -1.14 -9.63 26.66
CA VAL A 26 -1.30 -10.23 25.33
C VAL A 26 -0.42 -11.45 25.20
N TYR A 27 -1.01 -12.58 24.83
CA TYR A 27 -0.33 -13.83 24.54
C TYR A 27 -0.50 -14.18 23.06
N GLU A 28 0.55 -14.72 22.44
CA GLU A 28 0.56 -15.17 21.05
C GLU A 28 0.86 -16.68 20.99
N ARG A 29 0.01 -17.45 20.31
CA ARG A 29 0.21 -18.90 20.17
C ARG A 29 -0.20 -19.38 18.77
N ALA A 30 0.60 -20.30 18.22
CA ALA A 30 0.26 -21.06 17.03
C ALA A 30 -0.27 -22.45 17.43
N SER A 31 -1.55 -22.60 17.81
CA SER A 31 -2.24 -23.92 17.86
C SER A 31 -3.73 -23.87 18.24
N SER A 32 -4.45 -24.89 17.72
CA SER A 32 -5.74 -25.53 18.11
C SER A 32 -6.69 -24.81 19.07
N THR A 33 -7.54 -23.99 18.47
CA THR A 33 -8.97 -23.77 18.73
C THR A 33 -9.58 -24.37 20.01
N THR A 34 -9.61 -23.57 21.08
CA THR A 34 -10.57 -23.70 22.20
C THR A 34 -10.69 -22.32 22.87
N GLY A 35 -11.76 -21.56 22.58
CA GLY A 35 -12.03 -20.24 23.15
C GLY A 35 -12.83 -19.31 22.22
N ASP A 36 -13.18 -18.11 22.70
CA ASP A 36 -13.77 -17.04 21.88
C ASP A 36 -12.70 -16.50 20.91
N VAL A 37 -12.91 -16.69 19.61
CA VAL A 37 -11.93 -16.35 18.57
C VAL A 37 -12.33 -15.08 17.83
N GLY A 38 -11.53 -14.02 17.94
CA GLY A 38 -11.64 -12.85 17.09
C GLY A 38 -10.85 -13.01 15.79
N GLN A 39 -11.48 -12.80 14.64
CA GLN A 39 -10.87 -12.92 13.32
C GLN A 39 -10.71 -11.55 12.69
N CYS A 40 -9.47 -11.07 12.54
CA CYS A 40 -9.19 -9.78 11.90
C CYS A 40 -8.61 -9.99 10.49
N PHE A 41 -9.45 -9.88 9.47
CA PHE A 41 -9.03 -10.03 8.07
C PHE A 41 -9.27 -8.77 7.25
N ASP A 42 -8.59 -8.67 6.10
CA ASP A 42 -8.93 -7.66 5.11
C ASP A 42 -10.29 -7.98 4.45
N GLY A 43 -10.82 -7.00 3.73
CA GLY A 43 -12.15 -7.09 3.11
C GLY A 43 -12.17 -7.83 1.79
N THR A 44 -11.07 -8.49 1.40
CA THR A 44 -10.98 -9.17 0.10
C THR A 44 -11.98 -10.32 0.03
N SER A 45 -12.42 -10.67 -1.19
CA SER A 45 -13.38 -11.76 -1.38
C SER A 45 -12.84 -13.11 -0.91
N ALA A 46 -11.52 -13.32 -0.97
CA ALA A 46 -10.87 -14.52 -0.45
C ALA A 46 -10.95 -14.61 1.08
N MET A 47 -11.01 -13.46 1.77
CA MET A 47 -11.03 -13.41 3.23
C MET A 47 -12.44 -13.29 3.80
N ARG A 48 -13.27 -12.39 3.26
CA ARG A 48 -14.64 -12.10 3.72
C ARG A 48 -15.73 -12.90 2.99
N GLY A 49 -15.41 -13.58 1.88
CA GLY A 49 -16.41 -14.18 1.00
C GLY A 49 -17.38 -15.13 1.72
N THR A 50 -18.67 -14.91 1.52
CA THR A 50 -19.76 -15.66 2.21
C THR A 50 -19.82 -17.15 1.88
N TYR A 51 -19.18 -17.59 0.79
CA TYR A 51 -19.24 -19.00 0.34
C TYR A 51 -17.90 -19.73 0.39
N LYS A 52 -16.79 -19.00 0.23
CA LYS A 52 -15.43 -19.56 0.13
C LYS A 52 -14.39 -18.78 0.92
N GLY A 53 -14.82 -17.77 1.67
CA GLY A 53 -13.92 -16.91 2.43
C GLY A 53 -13.31 -17.65 3.62
N VAL A 54 -12.08 -17.27 3.98
CA VAL A 54 -11.42 -17.80 5.19
C VAL A 54 -12.26 -17.54 6.44
N ALA A 55 -12.89 -16.36 6.54
CA ALA A 55 -13.78 -16.01 7.64
C ALA A 55 -14.94 -17.01 7.80
N GLU A 56 -15.60 -17.33 6.68
CA GLU A 56 -16.72 -18.27 6.65
C GLU A 56 -16.28 -19.67 7.07
N ARG A 57 -15.15 -20.15 6.52
CA ARG A 57 -14.60 -21.47 6.89
C ARG A 57 -14.23 -21.55 8.36
N LEU A 58 -13.72 -20.47 8.95
CA LEU A 58 -13.38 -20.46 10.36
C LEU A 58 -14.65 -20.44 11.23
N ILE A 59 -15.71 -19.73 10.83
CA ILE A 59 -17.01 -19.75 11.51
C ILE A 59 -17.61 -21.16 11.51
N GLN A 60 -17.45 -21.92 10.41
CA GLN A 60 -17.89 -23.32 10.35
C GLN A 60 -17.17 -24.24 11.34
N ILE A 61 -15.89 -23.97 11.63
CA ILE A 61 -15.08 -24.72 12.61
C ILE A 61 -15.33 -24.21 14.03
N VAL A 62 -15.53 -22.90 14.18
CA VAL A 62 -15.68 -22.19 15.45
C VAL A 62 -16.91 -21.28 15.35
N PRO A 63 -18.11 -21.77 15.70
CA PRO A 63 -19.34 -21.00 15.56
C PRO A 63 -19.38 -19.70 16.38
N THR A 64 -18.56 -19.60 17.45
CA THR A 64 -18.44 -18.40 18.28
C THR A 64 -17.47 -17.37 17.72
N ALA A 65 -16.81 -17.65 16.59
CA ALA A 65 -15.78 -16.76 16.07
C ALA A 65 -16.38 -15.48 15.48
N LEU A 66 -15.88 -14.33 15.92
CA LEU A 66 -16.33 -13.02 15.46
C LEU A 66 -15.45 -12.52 14.32
N TYR A 67 -16.05 -12.25 13.16
CA TYR A 67 -15.37 -11.55 12.08
C TYR A 67 -15.29 -10.05 12.36
N ILE A 68 -14.07 -9.51 12.36
CA ILE A 68 -13.76 -8.09 12.47
C ILE A 68 -13.04 -7.68 11.19
N HIS A 69 -13.62 -6.74 10.47
CA HIS A 69 -12.98 -6.18 9.28
C HIS A 69 -11.82 -5.28 9.71
N CYS A 70 -10.65 -5.47 9.09
CA CYS A 70 -9.43 -4.73 9.41
C CYS A 70 -9.63 -3.21 9.27
N ASN A 71 -9.63 -2.48 10.39
CA ASN A 71 -9.76 -1.02 10.42
C ASN A 71 -8.70 -0.30 9.57
N LYS A 72 -7.48 -0.84 9.48
CA LYS A 72 -6.43 -0.29 8.61
C LYS A 72 -6.82 -0.38 7.13
N HIS A 73 -7.47 -1.48 6.73
CA HIS A 73 -7.96 -1.66 5.37
C HIS A 73 -9.15 -0.73 5.08
N ILE A 74 -10.10 -0.63 6.02
CA ILE A 74 -11.24 0.31 5.91
C ILE A 74 -10.73 1.74 5.76
N LEU A 75 -9.82 2.19 6.62
CA LEU A 75 -9.24 3.53 6.55
C LEU A 75 -8.56 3.78 5.20
N ASN A 76 -7.80 2.80 4.70
CA ASN A 76 -7.16 2.90 3.38
C ASN A 76 -8.18 3.07 2.25
N LEU A 77 -9.29 2.32 2.27
CA LEU A 77 -10.37 2.46 1.29
C LEU A 77 -11.03 3.84 1.38
N CYS A 78 -11.40 4.28 2.59
CA CYS A 78 -11.98 5.62 2.79
C CYS A 78 -11.08 6.74 2.27
N LEU A 79 -9.76 6.65 2.52
CA LEU A 79 -8.80 7.65 2.02
C LEU A 79 -8.70 7.64 0.50
N ILE A 80 -8.70 6.46 -0.13
CA ILE A 80 -8.71 6.33 -1.59
C ILE A 80 -10.00 6.93 -2.17
N ASP A 81 -11.16 6.63 -1.60
CA ASP A 81 -12.46 7.12 -2.07
C ASP A 81 -12.54 8.65 -1.97
N VAL A 82 -12.14 9.22 -0.82
CA VAL A 82 -12.09 10.68 -0.63
C VAL A 82 -11.14 11.33 -1.64
N ALA A 83 -9.97 10.75 -1.87
CA ALA A 83 -9.01 11.27 -2.83
C ALA A 83 -9.54 11.26 -4.28
N GLN A 84 -10.39 10.30 -4.64
CA GLN A 84 -11.03 10.25 -5.95
C GLN A 84 -12.21 11.22 -6.08
N ALA A 85 -12.95 11.43 -4.98
CA ALA A 85 -14.08 12.37 -4.95
C ALA A 85 -13.64 13.83 -5.05
N VAL A 86 -12.48 14.18 -4.47
CA VAL A 86 -11.95 15.55 -4.48
C VAL A 86 -11.16 15.82 -5.76
N VAL A 87 -11.76 16.58 -6.69
CA VAL A 87 -11.21 16.85 -8.03
C VAL A 87 -9.76 17.36 -8.03
N PRO A 88 -9.37 18.37 -7.22
CA PRO A 88 -7.98 18.84 -7.19
C PRO A 88 -6.98 17.74 -6.79
N ILE A 89 -7.34 16.90 -5.82
CA ILE A 89 -6.50 15.80 -5.33
C ILE A 89 -6.36 14.73 -6.40
N ARG A 90 -7.48 14.34 -7.03
CA ARG A 90 -7.48 13.38 -8.13
C ARG A 90 -6.61 13.86 -9.29
N ASN A 91 -6.76 15.13 -9.70
CA ASN A 91 -5.99 15.70 -10.79
C ASN A 91 -4.50 15.76 -10.45
N ASN A 92 -4.15 16.11 -9.20
CA ASN A 92 -2.75 16.09 -8.74
C ASN A 92 -2.13 14.69 -8.87
N PHE A 93 -2.84 13.63 -8.44
CA PHE A 93 -2.36 12.25 -8.65
C PHE A 93 -2.24 11.88 -10.13
N GLY A 94 -3.10 12.42 -10.99
CA GLY A 94 -2.97 12.31 -12.44
C GLY A 94 -1.66 12.91 -12.96
N VAL A 95 -1.35 14.15 -12.55
CA VAL A 95 -0.11 14.84 -12.90
C VAL A 95 1.11 14.07 -12.42
N MET A 96 1.12 13.62 -11.17
CA MET A 96 2.22 12.81 -10.62
C MET A 96 2.45 11.54 -11.42
N LYS A 97 1.38 10.87 -11.88
CA LYS A 97 1.49 9.67 -12.72
C LYS A 97 2.07 9.99 -14.09
N SER A 98 1.63 11.07 -14.71
CA SER A 98 2.15 11.53 -16.00
C SER A 98 3.63 11.91 -15.90
N LEU A 99 4.02 12.62 -14.84
CA LEU A 99 5.41 12.98 -14.57
C LEU A 99 6.30 11.74 -14.45
N TYR A 100 5.88 10.76 -13.63
CA TYR A 100 6.59 9.49 -13.49
C TYR A 100 6.76 8.81 -14.85
N ASN A 101 5.69 8.68 -15.64
CA ASN A 101 5.76 8.05 -16.96
C ASN A 101 6.62 8.83 -17.96
N LEU A 102 6.69 10.15 -17.84
CA LEU A 102 7.52 10.99 -18.70
C LEU A 102 9.01 10.71 -18.43
N ILE A 103 9.45 10.90 -17.19
CA ILE A 103 10.86 10.78 -16.80
C ILE A 103 11.33 9.32 -16.85
N GLU A 104 10.63 8.43 -16.14
CA GLU A 104 11.01 7.02 -16.00
C GLU A 104 10.68 6.18 -17.25
N GLY A 105 9.85 6.70 -18.16
CA GLY A 105 9.52 6.03 -19.42
C GLY A 105 10.64 6.02 -20.45
N SER A 106 11.74 6.75 -20.22
CA SER A 106 12.90 6.79 -21.11
C SER A 106 14.19 6.71 -20.31
N ALA A 107 15.06 5.75 -20.65
CA ALA A 107 16.37 5.62 -20.01
C ALA A 107 17.24 6.89 -20.19
N LYS A 108 17.05 7.62 -21.29
CA LYS A 108 17.73 8.91 -21.51
C LYS A 108 17.23 9.96 -20.49
N ARG A 109 15.92 10.20 -20.44
CA ARG A 109 15.33 11.22 -19.55
C ARG A 109 15.56 10.89 -18.07
N HIS A 110 15.47 9.62 -17.69
CA HIS A 110 15.81 9.19 -16.35
C HIS A 110 17.26 9.55 -15.99
N LYS A 111 18.20 9.32 -16.92
CA LYS A 111 19.61 9.67 -16.70
C LYS A 111 19.83 11.18 -16.62
N ASP A 112 19.20 11.95 -17.51
CA ASP A 112 19.29 13.41 -17.51
C ASP A 112 18.78 13.97 -16.16
N PHE A 113 17.64 13.47 -15.67
CA PHE A 113 17.11 13.79 -14.35
C PHE A 113 18.05 13.38 -13.21
N GLU A 114 18.64 12.18 -13.25
CA GLU A 114 19.64 11.76 -12.25
C GLU A 114 20.87 12.67 -12.22
N ASP A 115 21.29 13.17 -13.37
CA ASP A 115 22.46 14.04 -13.47
C ASP A 115 22.14 15.43 -12.87
N ILE A 116 20.96 15.99 -13.11
CA ILE A 116 20.46 17.20 -12.44
C ILE A 116 20.42 17.00 -10.91
N GLN A 117 19.93 15.84 -10.45
CA GLN A 117 19.91 15.53 -9.03
C GLN A 117 21.31 15.48 -8.42
N LYS A 118 22.31 14.96 -9.14
CA LYS A 118 23.70 14.85 -8.65
C LYS A 118 24.36 16.22 -8.43
N GLU A 119 23.92 17.25 -9.15
CA GLU A 119 24.43 18.62 -8.95
C GLU A 119 24.00 19.20 -7.60
N VAL A 120 22.81 18.81 -7.11
CA VAL A 120 22.22 19.34 -5.88
C VAL A 120 22.41 18.39 -4.69
N CYS A 121 22.39 17.08 -4.92
CA CYS A 121 22.42 16.07 -3.87
C CYS A 121 23.40 14.93 -4.19
N LEU A 122 24.01 14.36 -3.15
CA LEU A 122 25.00 13.29 -3.31
C LEU A 122 24.39 11.95 -3.75
N VAL A 123 23.07 11.76 -3.56
CA VAL A 123 22.37 10.51 -3.86
C VAL A 123 21.06 10.81 -4.59
N PRO A 124 20.96 10.48 -5.89
CA PRO A 124 19.72 10.55 -6.66
C PRO A 124 18.56 9.84 -5.96
N ILE A 125 17.38 10.48 -5.96
CA ILE A 125 16.18 9.90 -5.37
C ILE A 125 15.23 9.54 -6.51
N PRO A 126 14.98 8.24 -6.78
CA PRO A 126 14.10 7.86 -7.88
C PRO A 126 12.66 8.29 -7.61
N LEU A 127 11.96 8.67 -8.68
CA LEU A 127 10.52 8.91 -8.59
C LEU A 127 9.81 7.60 -8.28
N LYS A 128 8.80 7.66 -7.41
CA LYS A 128 8.04 6.48 -7.01
C LYS A 128 6.75 6.39 -7.80
N GLN A 129 6.54 5.26 -8.48
CA GLN A 129 5.28 4.97 -9.15
C GLN A 129 4.12 5.04 -8.14
N LEU A 130 3.02 5.69 -8.54
CA LEU A 130 1.81 5.74 -7.73
C LEU A 130 1.19 4.34 -7.62
N GLY A 131 1.31 3.73 -6.44
CA GLY A 131 0.64 2.48 -6.11
C GLY A 131 -0.87 2.67 -5.98
N ASN A 132 -1.64 1.74 -6.56
CA ASN A 132 -3.12 1.81 -6.55
C ASN A 132 -3.73 1.37 -5.20
N THR A 133 -3.06 0.48 -4.46
CA THR A 133 -3.69 -0.31 -3.38
C THR A 133 -3.43 0.22 -1.97
N ARG A 134 -2.38 1.05 -1.76
CA ARG A 134 -2.00 1.53 -0.43
C ARG A 134 -1.82 3.05 -0.42
N TRP A 135 -2.62 3.75 0.38
CA TRP A 135 -2.52 5.20 0.61
C TRP A 135 -1.11 5.62 1.04
N THR A 136 -0.44 4.80 1.84
CA THR A 136 0.94 5.04 2.26
C THR A 136 1.88 5.20 1.07
N CYS A 137 1.70 4.44 -0.02
CA CYS A 137 2.50 4.60 -1.23
C CYS A 137 2.28 5.96 -1.89
N ARG A 138 1.02 6.45 -1.92
CA ARG A 138 0.69 7.76 -2.50
C ARG A 138 1.33 8.91 -1.71
N PHE A 139 1.26 8.83 -0.38
CA PHE A 139 1.88 9.80 0.50
C PHE A 139 3.41 9.81 0.36
N GLU A 140 4.03 8.64 0.29
CA GLU A 140 5.48 8.53 0.08
C GLU A 140 5.91 9.05 -1.31
N SER A 141 5.14 8.78 -2.38
CA SER A 141 5.40 9.39 -3.70
C SER A 141 5.28 10.92 -3.65
N LEU A 142 4.27 11.45 -2.97
CA LEU A 142 4.06 12.89 -2.86
C LEU A 142 5.19 13.57 -2.08
N LYS A 143 5.66 12.96 -0.98
CA LYS A 143 6.85 13.44 -0.26
C LYS A 143 8.09 13.49 -1.14
N VAL A 144 8.32 12.45 -1.94
CA VAL A 144 9.48 12.35 -2.85
C VAL A 144 9.44 13.49 -3.88
N ILE A 145 8.27 13.76 -4.47
CA ILE A 145 8.10 14.87 -5.42
C ILE A 145 8.30 16.23 -4.73
N LEU A 146 7.70 16.45 -3.56
CA LEU A 146 7.85 17.71 -2.83
C LEU A 146 9.30 17.98 -2.42
N LYS A 147 10.06 16.93 -2.07
CA LYS A 147 11.47 17.06 -1.69
C LYS A 147 12.35 17.49 -2.87
N GLN A 148 11.93 17.21 -4.10
CA GLN A 148 12.73 17.37 -5.32
C GLN A 148 12.03 18.28 -6.32
N TYR A 149 11.19 19.18 -5.81
CA TYR A 149 10.31 19.97 -6.65
C TYR A 149 11.12 20.90 -7.58
N SER A 150 12.22 21.45 -7.08
CA SER A 150 13.16 22.28 -7.86
C SER A 150 13.78 21.53 -9.03
N GLU A 151 14.27 20.32 -8.78
CA GLU A 151 14.97 19.47 -9.73
C GLU A 151 14.02 18.98 -10.81
N ILE A 152 12.79 18.63 -10.43
CA ILE A 152 11.72 18.27 -11.37
C ILE A 152 11.41 19.44 -12.31
N ILE A 153 11.32 20.67 -11.78
CA ILE A 153 11.04 21.85 -12.61
C ILE A 153 12.21 22.14 -13.56
N ALA A 154 13.45 22.02 -13.08
CA ALA A 154 14.64 22.21 -13.92
C ALA A 154 14.68 21.21 -15.08
N ASP A 155 14.47 19.93 -14.80
CA ASP A 155 14.42 18.86 -15.81
C ASP A 155 13.33 19.11 -16.86
N LEU A 156 12.12 19.50 -16.43
CA LEU A 156 11.04 19.82 -17.34
C LEU A 156 11.35 21.06 -18.22
N GLN A 157 12.05 22.06 -17.68
CA GLN A 157 12.48 23.24 -18.43
C GLN A 157 13.57 22.90 -19.46
N GLU A 158 14.52 22.05 -19.11
CA GLU A 158 15.54 21.57 -20.07
C GLU A 158 14.92 20.76 -21.20
N MET A 159 13.90 19.95 -20.90
CA MET A 159 13.13 19.23 -21.92
C MET A 159 12.38 20.15 -22.88
N GLU A 160 11.79 21.25 -22.38
CA GLU A 160 11.07 22.23 -23.21
C GLU A 160 12.00 22.95 -24.21
N VAL A 161 13.27 23.18 -23.82
CA VAL A 161 14.26 23.86 -24.67
C VAL A 161 14.88 22.92 -25.71
N ALA A 162 14.83 21.61 -25.49
CA ALA A 162 15.45 20.60 -26.35
C ALA A 162 14.57 20.18 -27.55
N ASP A 163 13.27 20.52 -27.54
CA ASP A 163 12.30 20.31 -28.63
C ASP A 163 12.19 21.55 -29.55
#